data_AF-A0A1H2G291-F1
#
_entry.id   AF-A0A1H2G291-F1
#
_cell.length_a   1.000
_cell.length_b   1.000
_cell.length_c   1.000
_cell.angle_alpha   90.00
_cell.angle_beta   90.00
_cell.angle_gamma   90.00
#
_symmetry.space_group_name_H-M   'P 1'
#
loop_
_entity.id
_entity.type
_entity.pdbx_description
1 polymer ?
#
loop_
_entity_poly.entity_id
_entity_poly.type
_entity_poly.pdbx_seq_one_letter_code
_entity_poly.pdbx_strand_id
1 'polypeptide(L)'
;MSAPTPIPPTSLSPLVYIGGMAALNLPSPTGTGDWHMEQTFFIPRPSGRRSRSFISGAGYPTDTTSILGDEGIYDCTATLDDLGILSESSTAYAASHARATADLVLDAVLRGLSPCFVTLDDWMPRDSDKQQVFDLLARAMPYLTADQQENVRWWERKNAMSEPTFAELKALKKENQQRHIEEIEAMSPAERDAAMERMKASLLETPIGPRKPYKKVNIENPENADWDQKPDGFEPGH
;
A
#
# COMPACT_ATOMS: atom_id res chain seq x y z
N MET A 1 16.04 -6.49 -31.50
CA MET A 1 15.71 -6.15 -30.10
C MET A 1 15.32 -4.68 -30.08
N SER A 2 14.14 -4.33 -29.57
CA SER A 2 13.75 -2.92 -29.43
C SER A 2 14.60 -2.27 -28.34
N ALA A 3 15.03 -1.02 -28.57
CA ALA A 3 15.81 -0.28 -27.59
C ALA A 3 14.99 -0.01 -26.31
N PRO A 4 15.65 0.08 -25.13
CA PRO A 4 15.00 0.51 -23.89
C PRO A 4 14.32 1.88 -24.08
N THR A 5 13.15 2.07 -23.47
CA THR A 5 12.45 3.36 -23.54
C THR A 5 13.06 4.32 -22.53
N PRO A 6 13.48 5.55 -22.93
CA PRO A 6 14.03 6.54 -22.00
C PRO A 6 13.02 6.96 -20.93
N ILE A 7 13.50 7.21 -19.71
CA ILE A 7 12.69 7.72 -18.59
C ILE A 7 12.23 9.15 -18.91
N PRO A 8 10.95 9.49 -18.75
CA PRO A 8 10.46 10.84 -18.97
C PRO A 8 11.10 11.85 -18.00
N PRO A 9 11.13 13.15 -18.32
CA PRO A 9 11.73 14.16 -17.46
C PRO A 9 11.14 14.17 -16.06
N THR A 10 12.00 14.40 -15.07
CA THR A 10 11.65 14.57 -13.65
C THR A 10 12.21 15.91 -13.14
N SER A 11 11.68 16.42 -12.03
CA SER A 11 12.05 17.71 -11.47
C SER A 11 11.65 17.82 -9.99
N LEU A 12 12.32 18.68 -9.21
CA LEU A 12 11.82 19.12 -7.91
C LEU A 12 10.86 20.31 -8.01
N SER A 13 10.75 20.93 -9.19
CA SER A 13 9.81 22.00 -9.45
C SER A 13 9.24 21.89 -10.88
N PRO A 14 7.97 21.45 -11.04
CA PRO A 14 7.14 20.83 -10.01
C PRO A 14 7.69 19.45 -9.56
N LEU A 15 7.27 18.95 -8.39
CA LEU A 15 7.72 17.67 -7.82
C LEU A 15 7.27 16.48 -8.68
N VAL A 16 8.08 16.09 -9.67
CA VAL A 16 7.83 14.99 -10.61
C VAL A 16 9.02 14.05 -10.52
N TYR A 17 8.77 12.77 -10.25
CA TYR A 17 9.83 11.81 -9.94
C TYR A 17 9.48 10.39 -10.36
N ILE A 18 10.49 9.53 -10.50
CA ILE A 18 10.31 8.09 -10.71
C ILE A 18 9.67 7.51 -9.45
N GLY A 19 8.55 6.79 -9.60
CA GLY A 19 7.76 6.28 -8.47
C GLY A 19 7.36 4.82 -8.60
N GLY A 20 6.52 4.38 -7.66
CA GLY A 20 5.95 3.04 -7.61
C GLY A 20 6.99 1.92 -7.79
N MET A 21 6.62 0.91 -8.57
CA MET A 21 7.50 -0.24 -8.83
C MET A 21 8.81 0.12 -9.54
N ALA A 22 8.86 1.25 -10.26
CA ALA A 22 10.10 1.67 -10.91
C ALA A 22 11.13 2.12 -9.86
N ALA A 23 10.69 2.96 -8.92
CA ALA A 23 11.53 3.38 -7.80
C ALA A 23 11.95 2.20 -6.90
N LEU A 24 11.05 1.26 -6.62
CA LEU A 24 11.34 0.06 -5.84
C LEU A 24 12.37 -0.88 -6.50
N ASN A 25 12.52 -0.79 -7.82
CA ASN A 25 13.52 -1.57 -8.58
C ASN A 25 14.80 -0.77 -8.89
N LEU A 26 14.92 0.47 -8.42
CA LEU A 26 16.22 1.15 -8.37
C LEU A 26 16.99 0.67 -7.13
N PRO A 27 18.31 0.45 -7.23
CA PRO A 27 19.13 0.14 -6.09
C PRO A 27 19.02 1.24 -5.02
N SER A 28 18.69 0.84 -3.79
CA SER A 28 18.66 1.76 -2.65
C SER A 28 20.00 1.77 -1.92
N PRO A 29 20.46 2.91 -1.39
CA PRO A 29 21.62 2.97 -0.49
C PRO A 29 21.49 2.07 0.75
N THR A 30 20.25 1.73 1.17
CA THR A 30 19.99 0.84 2.30
C THR A 30 20.06 -0.65 1.92
N GLY A 31 20.25 -0.98 0.64
CA GLY A 31 20.33 -2.36 0.14
C GLY A 31 18.98 -3.06 0.03
N THR A 32 17.91 -2.31 -0.18
CA THR A 32 16.55 -2.81 -0.49
C THR A 32 16.29 -2.78 -1.99
N GLY A 33 15.25 -3.47 -2.45
CA GLY A 33 14.77 -3.47 -3.85
C GLY A 33 15.64 -4.22 -4.86
N ASP A 34 15.64 -3.76 -6.11
CA ASP A 34 16.38 -4.24 -7.31
C ASP A 34 16.00 -5.60 -7.96
N TRP A 35 15.15 -6.39 -7.30
CA TRP A 35 14.72 -7.74 -7.74
C TRP A 35 14.28 -7.85 -9.21
N HIS A 36 13.65 -6.80 -9.75
CA HIS A 36 13.16 -6.76 -11.13
C HIS A 36 13.73 -5.58 -11.93
N MET A 37 14.94 -5.13 -11.61
CA MET A 37 15.60 -3.99 -12.26
C MET A 37 15.69 -4.19 -13.79
N GLU A 38 16.22 -5.34 -14.24
CA GLU A 38 16.35 -5.64 -15.66
C GLU A 38 14.99 -5.63 -16.39
N GLN A 39 14.00 -6.32 -15.82
CA GLN A 39 12.65 -6.38 -16.37
C GLN A 39 11.96 -5.01 -16.38
N THR A 40 12.31 -4.13 -15.45
CA THR A 40 11.68 -2.82 -15.30
C THR A 40 12.22 -1.79 -16.29
N PHE A 41 13.53 -1.76 -16.50
CA PHE A 41 14.20 -0.70 -17.25
C PHE A 41 14.69 -1.13 -18.64
N PHE A 42 15.05 -2.39 -18.83
CA PHE A 42 15.69 -2.86 -20.06
C PHE A 42 14.80 -3.74 -20.93
N ILE A 43 13.79 -4.39 -20.35
CA ILE A 43 12.85 -5.23 -21.09
C ILE A 43 11.60 -4.40 -21.47
N PRO A 44 11.32 -4.21 -22.77
CA PRO A 44 10.09 -3.55 -23.22
C PRO A 44 8.85 -4.32 -22.78
N ARG A 45 7.86 -3.61 -22.21
CA ARG A 45 6.57 -4.22 -21.87
C ARG A 45 5.78 -4.56 -23.14
N PRO A 46 5.07 -5.70 -23.21
CA PRO A 46 4.28 -6.08 -24.40
C PRO A 46 3.24 -5.03 -24.82
N SER A 47 2.68 -4.30 -23.85
CA SER A 47 1.71 -3.23 -24.10
C SER A 47 2.34 -1.91 -24.58
N GLY A 48 3.67 -1.79 -24.53
CA GLY A 48 4.41 -0.54 -24.73
C GLY A 48 4.13 0.53 -23.66
N ARG A 49 3.29 0.24 -22.66
CA ARG A 49 2.86 1.20 -21.63
C ARG A 49 3.53 0.91 -20.29
N ARG A 50 4.05 1.98 -19.68
CA ARG A 50 4.57 1.96 -18.31
C ARG A 50 3.43 1.82 -17.29
N SER A 51 3.80 1.46 -16.06
CA SER A 51 2.90 1.54 -14.91
C SER A 51 2.34 2.96 -14.76
N ARG A 52 1.10 3.09 -14.26
CA ARG A 52 0.49 4.36 -13.87
C ARG A 52 1.38 5.17 -12.91
N SER A 53 2.06 4.47 -12.01
CA SER A 53 2.93 5.04 -10.97
C SER A 53 4.40 5.14 -11.38
N PHE A 54 4.76 4.81 -12.63
CA PHE A 54 6.16 4.85 -13.08
C PHE A 54 6.75 6.26 -12.93
N ILE A 55 5.97 7.28 -13.29
CA ILE A 55 6.20 8.67 -12.90
C ILE A 55 5.09 9.07 -11.94
N SER A 56 5.49 9.64 -10.81
CA SER A 56 4.63 10.10 -9.73
C SER A 56 4.89 11.56 -9.43
N GLY A 57 3.99 12.16 -8.67
CA GLY A 57 4.06 13.53 -8.21
C GLY A 57 3.16 14.49 -8.99
N ALA A 58 3.46 15.78 -8.89
CA ALA A 58 2.58 16.88 -9.26
C ALA A 58 2.05 16.76 -10.70
N GLY A 59 0.73 16.61 -10.83
CA GLY A 59 0.06 16.50 -12.13
C GLY A 59 0.12 15.12 -12.78
N TYR A 60 0.67 14.12 -12.09
CA TYR A 60 0.65 12.72 -12.52
C TYR A 60 -0.46 11.93 -11.82
N PRO A 61 -0.82 10.75 -12.35
CA PRO A 61 -1.96 10.00 -11.81
C PRO A 61 -1.76 9.48 -10.38
N THR A 62 -0.51 9.31 -9.94
CA THR A 62 -0.12 8.99 -8.57
C THR A 62 0.57 10.21 -7.99
N ASP A 63 -0.21 11.06 -7.32
CA ASP A 63 0.24 12.35 -6.79
C ASP A 63 -0.12 12.47 -5.31
N THR A 64 0.90 12.42 -4.47
CA THR A 64 0.82 12.60 -3.01
C THR A 64 1.52 13.87 -2.55
N THR A 65 1.97 14.72 -3.49
CA THR A 65 2.86 15.85 -3.19
C THR A 65 2.20 16.92 -2.33
N SER A 66 0.87 17.05 -2.39
CA SER A 66 0.09 17.93 -1.51
C SER A 66 0.07 17.48 -0.05
N ILE A 67 0.41 16.22 0.22
CA ILE A 67 0.40 15.60 1.56
C ILE A 67 1.83 15.43 2.08
N LEU A 68 2.71 14.84 1.27
CA LEU A 68 4.06 14.44 1.68
C LEU A 68 5.16 15.40 1.22
N GLY A 69 4.84 16.40 0.40
CA GLY A 69 5.84 17.29 -0.18
C GLY A 69 6.93 16.53 -0.93
N ASP A 70 8.17 16.95 -0.73
CA ASP A 70 9.37 16.36 -1.32
C ASP A 70 10.03 15.27 -0.45
N GLU A 71 9.41 14.92 0.69
CA GLU A 71 10.02 13.99 1.64
C GLU A 71 10.27 12.61 1.02
N GLY A 72 11.50 12.12 1.11
CA GLY A 72 11.91 10.85 0.54
C GLY A 72 12.08 10.88 -0.98
N ILE A 73 12.09 12.03 -1.63
CA ILE A 73 12.54 12.18 -3.02
C ILE A 73 14.04 12.49 -3.02
N TYR A 74 14.80 11.86 -3.92
CA TYR A 74 16.24 12.06 -4.03
C TYR A 74 16.70 12.17 -5.49
N ASP A 75 17.84 12.81 -5.71
CA ASP A 75 18.52 12.83 -7.01
C ASP A 75 19.12 11.45 -7.30
N CYS A 76 18.63 10.81 -8.35
CA CYS A 76 19.05 9.48 -8.79
C CYS A 76 19.87 9.50 -10.08
N THR A 77 20.31 10.68 -10.54
CA THR A 77 21.01 10.86 -11.82
C THR A 77 22.22 9.94 -11.94
N ALA A 78 23.11 9.96 -10.95
CA ALA A 78 24.29 9.11 -10.93
C ALA A 78 23.92 7.62 -10.96
N THR A 79 22.88 7.20 -10.24
CA THR A 79 22.40 5.82 -10.26
C THR A 79 21.91 5.40 -11.64
N LEU A 80 21.19 6.27 -12.36
CA LEU A 80 20.73 5.96 -13.72
C LEU A 80 21.90 5.88 -14.70
N ASP A 81 22.86 6.81 -14.58
CA ASP A 81 24.06 6.84 -15.43
C ASP A 81 24.92 5.59 -15.23
N ASP A 82 25.18 5.21 -13.97
CA ASP A 82 25.97 4.03 -13.61
C ASP A 82 25.33 2.72 -14.11
N LEU A 83 23.99 2.67 -14.13
CA LEU A 83 23.23 1.53 -14.64
C LEU A 83 23.02 1.57 -16.16
N GLY A 84 23.36 2.66 -16.84
CA GLY A 84 23.10 2.84 -18.27
C GLY A 84 21.61 2.99 -18.61
N ILE A 85 20.80 3.45 -17.66
CA ILE A 85 19.37 3.71 -17.85
C ILE A 85 19.19 5.09 -18.48
N LEU A 86 18.62 5.15 -19.68
CA LEU A 86 18.43 6.39 -20.41
C LEU A 86 17.37 7.27 -19.75
N SER A 87 17.67 8.56 -19.59
CA SER A 87 16.75 9.62 -19.16
C SER A 87 16.61 10.68 -20.25
N GLU A 88 15.42 11.26 -20.41
CA GLU A 88 15.18 12.39 -21.31
C GLU A 88 15.74 13.72 -20.76
N SER A 89 16.01 13.79 -19.46
CA SER A 89 16.59 14.94 -18.77
C SER A 89 17.98 14.66 -18.21
N SER A 90 18.82 15.70 -18.12
CA SER A 90 20.17 15.64 -17.55
C SER A 90 20.21 15.39 -16.05
N THR A 91 19.10 15.61 -15.36
CA THR A 91 18.92 15.34 -13.94
C THR A 91 17.67 14.52 -13.77
N ALA A 92 17.72 13.54 -12.88
CA ALA A 92 16.60 12.67 -12.58
C ALA A 92 16.34 12.53 -11.09
N TYR A 93 15.08 12.50 -10.70
CA TYR A 93 14.64 12.31 -9.30
C TYR A 93 13.82 11.03 -9.17
N ALA A 94 13.98 10.35 -8.03
CA ALA A 94 13.22 9.15 -7.69
C ALA A 94 12.71 9.21 -6.25
N ALA A 95 11.63 8.50 -5.99
CA ALA A 95 11.21 8.19 -4.63
C ALA A 95 12.16 7.18 -4.00
N SER A 96 12.46 7.35 -2.71
CA SER A 96 13.01 6.28 -1.87
C SER A 96 12.01 5.13 -1.81
N HIS A 97 12.46 3.94 -1.40
CA HIS A 97 11.55 2.80 -1.32
C HIS A 97 10.41 3.05 -0.34
N ALA A 98 10.68 3.71 0.78
CA ALA A 98 9.64 4.10 1.71
C ALA A 98 8.62 5.08 1.10
N ARG A 99 9.10 6.10 0.36
CA ARG A 99 8.23 7.05 -0.35
C ARG A 99 7.41 6.37 -1.44
N ALA A 100 8.02 5.50 -2.24
CA ALA A 100 7.34 4.77 -3.31
C ALA A 100 6.23 3.86 -2.76
N THR A 101 6.50 3.16 -1.65
CA THR A 101 5.50 2.36 -0.96
C THR A 101 4.36 3.22 -0.40
N ALA A 102 4.68 4.31 0.29
CA ALA A 102 3.67 5.23 0.83
C ALA A 102 2.79 5.81 -0.29
N ASP A 103 3.39 6.20 -1.42
CA ASP A 103 2.66 6.71 -2.59
C ASP A 103 1.67 5.67 -3.15
N LEU A 104 2.06 4.41 -3.25
CA LEU A 104 1.18 3.33 -3.72
C LEU A 104 0.02 3.06 -2.77
N VAL A 105 0.29 3.08 -1.45
CA VAL A 105 -0.74 2.91 -0.41
C VAL A 105 -1.73 4.07 -0.45
N LEU A 106 -1.23 5.30 -0.48
CA LEU A 106 -2.05 6.50 -0.51
C LEU A 106 -2.85 6.63 -1.82
N ASP A 107 -2.26 6.37 -3.00
CA ASP A 107 -2.99 6.37 -4.28
C ASP A 107 -4.18 5.41 -4.24
N ALA A 108 -3.97 4.19 -3.74
CA ALA A 108 -5.02 3.19 -3.63
C ALA A 108 -6.13 3.70 -2.69
N VAL A 109 -5.78 4.13 -1.49
CA VAL A 109 -6.74 4.58 -0.47
C VAL A 109 -7.51 5.81 -0.92
N LEU A 110 -6.85 6.81 -1.50
CA LEU A 110 -7.48 8.03 -2.00
C LEU A 110 -8.48 7.75 -3.13
N ARG A 111 -8.27 6.65 -3.87
CA ARG A 111 -9.18 6.17 -4.92
C ARG A 111 -10.24 5.19 -4.42
N GLY A 112 -10.33 4.97 -3.10
CA GLY A 112 -11.27 4.04 -2.49
C GLY A 112 -10.94 2.56 -2.73
N LEU A 113 -9.68 2.25 -3.05
CA LEU A 113 -9.19 0.90 -3.30
C LEU A 113 -8.42 0.36 -2.10
N SER A 114 -8.29 -0.96 -2.04
CA SER A 114 -7.47 -1.63 -1.02
C SER A 114 -5.99 -1.69 -1.43
N PRO A 115 -5.05 -1.26 -0.57
CA PRO A 115 -3.61 -1.29 -0.86
C PRO A 115 -2.94 -2.67 -0.66
N CYS A 116 -3.71 -3.78 -0.63
CA CYS A 116 -3.22 -5.15 -0.41
C CYS A 116 -2.13 -5.64 -1.36
N PHE A 117 -1.96 -4.99 -2.52
CA PHE A 117 -0.99 -5.40 -3.54
C PHE A 117 0.44 -4.96 -3.19
N VAL A 118 0.63 -4.19 -2.11
CA VAL A 118 1.93 -3.78 -1.60
C VAL A 118 2.17 -4.45 -0.25
N THR A 119 3.15 -5.35 -0.21
CA THR A 119 3.59 -6.04 1.01
C THR A 119 5.01 -5.58 1.33
N LEU A 120 5.27 -5.19 2.58
CA LEU A 120 6.56 -4.63 2.98
C LEU A 120 7.70 -5.66 2.92
N ASP A 121 7.45 -6.91 3.33
CA ASP A 121 8.47 -7.96 3.35
C ASP A 121 9.05 -8.29 1.98
N ASP A 122 8.31 -8.01 0.90
CA ASP A 122 8.77 -8.23 -0.47
C ASP A 122 9.85 -7.22 -0.89
N TRP A 123 9.92 -6.05 -0.24
CA TRP A 123 10.78 -4.93 -0.66
C TRP A 123 11.75 -4.46 0.41
N MET A 124 11.30 -4.47 1.67
CA MET A 124 11.94 -3.85 2.82
C MET A 124 11.86 -4.80 4.02
N PRO A 125 12.72 -5.84 4.07
CA PRO A 125 12.64 -6.86 5.11
C PRO A 125 13.10 -6.36 6.49
N ARG A 126 13.86 -5.25 6.55
CA ARG A 126 14.35 -4.69 7.81
C ARG A 126 13.31 -3.79 8.44
N ASP A 127 13.20 -3.90 9.75
CA ASP A 127 12.27 -3.11 10.55
C ASP A 127 12.50 -1.58 10.40
N SER A 128 13.74 -1.14 10.31
CA SER A 128 14.06 0.28 10.09
C SER A 128 13.56 0.82 8.74
N ASP A 129 13.48 -0.02 7.72
CA ASP A 129 13.04 0.38 6.38
C ASP A 129 11.50 0.46 6.33
N LYS A 130 10.83 -0.49 6.99
CA LYS A 130 9.37 -0.48 7.18
C LYS A 130 8.90 0.71 8.02
N GLN A 131 9.62 1.05 9.09
CA GLN A 131 9.26 2.17 9.96
C GLN A 131 9.19 3.50 9.19
N GLN A 132 10.09 3.73 8.23
CA GLN A 132 10.06 4.93 7.40
C GLN A 132 8.76 5.05 6.58
N VAL A 133 8.17 3.92 6.18
CA VAL A 133 6.85 3.90 5.51
C VAL A 133 5.76 4.35 6.49
N PHE A 134 5.74 3.77 7.69
CA PHE A 134 4.76 4.12 8.71
C PHE A 134 4.86 5.59 9.13
N ASP A 135 6.07 6.14 9.21
CA ASP A 135 6.27 7.56 9.53
C ASP A 135 5.72 8.49 8.44
N LEU A 136 5.79 8.10 7.17
CA LEU A 136 5.17 8.83 6.06
C LEU A 136 3.64 8.71 6.09
N LEU A 137 3.11 7.52 6.34
CA LEU A 137 1.67 7.29 6.43
C LEU A 137 1.05 8.01 7.62
N ALA A 138 1.73 8.03 8.78
CA ALA A 138 1.31 8.76 9.96
C ALA A 138 1.16 10.26 9.68
N ARG A 139 2.06 10.85 8.89
CA ARG A 139 1.97 12.25 8.44
C ARG A 139 0.81 12.51 7.48
N ALA A 140 0.44 11.50 6.69
CA ALA A 140 -0.69 11.59 5.80
C ALA A 140 -2.05 11.52 6.53
N MET A 141 -2.13 10.85 7.68
CA MET A 141 -3.39 10.62 8.41
C MET A 141 -4.29 11.85 8.57
N PRO A 142 -3.80 13.05 8.95
CA PRO A 142 -4.66 14.23 9.12
C PRO A 142 -5.33 14.72 7.83
N TYR A 143 -4.84 14.30 6.66
CA TYR A 143 -5.37 14.67 5.34
C TYR A 143 -6.39 13.66 4.79
N LEU A 144 -6.60 12.55 5.50
CA LEU A 144 -7.45 11.44 5.08
C LEU A 144 -8.82 11.49 5.78
N THR A 145 -9.87 11.02 5.09
CA THR A 145 -11.18 10.78 5.70
C THR A 145 -11.13 9.61 6.70
N ALA A 146 -12.15 9.45 7.55
CA ALA A 146 -12.21 8.36 8.52
C ALA A 146 -12.06 6.97 7.85
N ASP A 147 -12.81 6.72 6.78
CA ASP A 147 -12.74 5.45 6.02
C ASP A 147 -11.35 5.22 5.40
N GLN A 148 -10.72 6.28 4.91
CA GLN A 148 -9.37 6.21 4.35
C GLN A 148 -8.32 5.92 5.43
N GLN A 149 -8.43 6.56 6.60
CA GLN A 149 -7.58 6.27 7.75
C GLN A 149 -7.77 4.82 8.21
N GLU A 150 -8.99 4.29 8.22
CA GLU A 150 -9.24 2.90 8.57
C GLU A 150 -8.55 1.94 7.59
N ASN A 151 -8.62 2.21 6.29
CA ASN A 151 -7.94 1.41 5.27
C ASN A 151 -6.42 1.44 5.43
N VAL A 152 -5.82 2.60 5.72
CA VAL A 152 -4.39 2.72 6.02
C VAL A 152 -4.04 1.90 7.27
N ARG A 153 -4.75 2.08 8.39
CA ARG A 153 -4.50 1.33 9.64
C ARG A 153 -4.67 -0.17 9.45
N TRP A 154 -5.61 -0.59 8.60
CA TRP A 154 -5.78 -2.01 8.29
C TRP A 154 -4.58 -2.56 7.51
N TRP A 155 -4.06 -1.81 6.55
CA TRP A 155 -2.86 -2.18 5.81
C TRP A 155 -1.62 -2.20 6.72
N GLU A 156 -1.47 -1.22 7.61
CA GLU A 156 -0.39 -1.17 8.61
C GLU A 156 -0.40 -2.42 9.49
N ARG A 157 -1.57 -2.83 10.00
CA ARG A 157 -1.69 -4.06 10.82
C ARG A 157 -1.26 -5.33 10.09
N LYS A 158 -1.48 -5.41 8.78
CA LYS A 158 -1.05 -6.56 7.97
C LYS A 158 0.45 -6.57 7.70
N ASN A 159 1.06 -5.39 7.67
CA ASN A 159 2.49 -5.21 7.41
C ASN A 159 3.28 -4.93 8.70
N ALA A 160 2.63 -5.10 9.85
CA ALA A 160 3.21 -4.79 11.15
C ALA A 160 4.51 -5.57 11.37
N MET A 161 5.45 -4.90 12.01
CA MET A 161 6.78 -5.46 12.27
C MET A 161 6.62 -6.49 13.38
N SER A 162 6.57 -7.76 13.00
CA SER A 162 6.17 -8.91 13.83
C SER A 162 4.65 -9.02 14.01
N GLU A 163 4.14 -10.26 14.08
CA GLU A 163 2.80 -10.49 14.62
C GLU A 163 2.75 -9.84 16.02
N PRO A 164 1.78 -8.95 16.28
CA PRO A 164 1.62 -8.40 17.62
C PRO A 164 1.45 -9.56 18.58
N THR A 165 2.24 -9.56 19.63
CA THR A 165 2.18 -10.58 20.66
C THR A 165 0.75 -10.62 21.22
N PHE A 166 0.35 -11.76 21.77
CA PHE A 166 -0.96 -11.88 22.41
C PHE A 166 -1.21 -10.80 23.48
N ALA A 167 -0.15 -10.30 24.12
CA ALA A 167 -0.20 -9.20 25.07
C ALA A 167 -0.55 -7.86 24.40
N GLU A 168 0.06 -7.54 23.26
CA GLU A 168 -0.20 -6.32 22.49
C GLU A 168 -1.60 -6.35 21.87
N LEU A 169 -2.03 -7.50 21.33
CA LEU A 169 -3.40 -7.69 20.86
C LEU A 169 -4.43 -7.46 21.97
N LYS A 170 -4.13 -7.94 23.18
CA LYS A 170 -4.99 -7.73 24.35
C LYS A 170 -5.02 -6.26 24.78
N ALA A 171 -3.88 -5.57 24.73
CA ALA A 171 -3.78 -4.14 25.05
C ALA A 171 -4.56 -3.29 24.04
N LEU A 172 -4.37 -3.54 22.74
CA LEU A 172 -5.08 -2.84 21.66
C LEU A 172 -6.58 -3.07 21.72
N LYS A 173 -7.03 -4.30 22.06
CA LYS A 173 -8.46 -4.58 22.27
C LYS A 173 -9.03 -3.76 23.42
N LYS A 174 -8.27 -3.67 24.53
CA LYS A 174 -8.66 -2.90 25.70
C LYS A 174 -8.72 -1.41 25.40
N GLU A 175 -7.75 -0.88 24.66
CA GLU A 175 -7.70 0.53 24.26
C GLU A 175 -8.85 0.89 23.30
N ASN A 176 -9.11 0.07 22.28
CA ASN A 176 -10.24 0.30 21.38
C ASN A 176 -11.59 0.20 22.12
N GLN A 177 -11.72 -0.71 23.08
CA GLN A 177 -12.91 -0.81 23.92
C GLN A 177 -13.07 0.44 24.79
N GLN A 178 -11.97 0.95 25.36
CA GLN A 178 -11.98 2.17 26.17
C GLN A 178 -12.35 3.40 25.35
N ARG A 179 -11.80 3.56 24.14
CA ARG A 179 -12.17 4.64 23.23
C ARG A 179 -13.65 4.60 22.86
N HIS A 180 -14.19 3.40 22.62
CA HIS A 180 -15.61 3.26 22.30
C HIS A 180 -16.52 3.60 23.50
N ILE A 181 -16.10 3.28 24.72
CA ILE A 181 -16.80 3.70 25.95
C ILE A 181 -16.77 5.23 26.06
N GLU A 182 -15.61 5.86 25.86
CA GLU A 182 -15.45 7.32 25.93
C GLU A 182 -16.27 8.04 24.85
N GLU A 183 -16.34 7.50 23.64
CA GLU A 183 -17.22 7.98 22.57
C GLU A 183 -18.69 7.93 22.97
N ILE A 184 -19.14 6.81 23.58
CA ILE A 184 -20.52 6.64 24.06
C ILE A 184 -20.83 7.58 25.24
N GLU A 185 -19.87 7.79 26.14
CA GLU A 185 -20.03 8.68 27.29
C GLU A 185 -20.07 10.16 26.86
N ALA A 186 -19.33 10.52 25.81
CA ALA A 186 -19.31 11.85 25.22
C ALA A 186 -20.59 12.19 24.42
N MET A 187 -21.38 11.18 24.01
CA MET A 187 -22.66 11.39 23.33
C MET A 187 -23.73 11.96 24.25
N SER A 188 -24.56 12.85 23.71
CA SER A 188 -25.78 13.28 24.38
C SER A 188 -26.76 12.12 24.59
N PRO A 189 -27.69 12.21 25.57
CA PRO A 189 -28.67 11.15 25.82
C PRO A 189 -29.47 10.75 24.56
N ALA A 190 -29.83 11.72 23.72
CA ALA A 190 -30.55 11.48 22.47
C ALA A 190 -29.72 10.72 21.42
N GLU A 191 -28.41 10.97 21.35
CA GLU A 191 -27.50 10.27 20.44
C GLU A 191 -27.24 8.83 20.89
N ARG A 192 -27.14 8.60 22.21
CA ARG A 192 -27.03 7.25 22.79
C ARG A 192 -28.26 6.39 22.52
N ASP A 193 -29.46 6.95 22.69
CA ASP A 193 -30.70 6.23 22.41
C ASP A 193 -30.82 5.86 20.92
N ALA A 194 -30.44 6.78 20.03
CA ALA A 194 -30.42 6.53 18.58
C ALA A 194 -29.38 5.46 18.19
N ALA A 195 -28.20 5.44 18.82
CA ALA A 195 -27.18 4.42 18.61
C ALA A 195 -27.65 3.04 19.08
N MET A 196 -28.31 2.97 20.24
CA MET A 196 -28.88 1.73 20.78
C MET A 196 -29.98 1.15 19.90
N GLU A 197 -30.86 1.99 19.33
CA GLU A 197 -31.90 1.53 18.40
C GLU A 197 -31.31 1.03 17.08
N ARG A 198 -30.24 1.66 16.55
CA ARG A 198 -29.51 1.14 15.38
C ARG A 198 -28.87 -0.22 15.65
N MET A 199 -28.33 -0.43 16.86
CA MET A 199 -27.70 -1.70 17.24
C MET A 199 -28.73 -2.82 17.41
N LYS A 200 -29.91 -2.52 17.99
CA LYS A 200 -31.05 -3.46 18.07
C LYS A 200 -31.58 -3.83 16.69
N ALA A 201 -31.70 -2.87 15.77
CA ALA A 201 -32.12 -3.13 14.39
C ALA A 201 -31.12 -4.03 13.64
N SER A 202 -29.82 -3.79 13.80
CA SER A 202 -28.76 -4.62 13.21
C SER A 202 -28.75 -6.06 13.74
N LEU A 203 -29.03 -6.26 15.03
CA LEU A 203 -29.10 -7.61 15.63
C LEU A 203 -30.31 -8.43 15.16
N LEU A 204 -31.36 -7.78 14.65
CA LEU A 204 -32.54 -8.44 14.11
C LEU A 204 -32.39 -8.87 12.64
N GLU A 205 -31.39 -8.36 11.91
CA GLU A 205 -31.19 -8.63 10.47
C GLU A 205 -30.07 -9.64 10.16
N THR A 206 -29.34 -10.15 11.15
CA THR A 206 -28.28 -11.15 10.89
C THR A 206 -28.84 -12.58 10.94
N PRO A 207 -28.87 -13.35 9.83
CA PRO A 207 -29.21 -14.76 9.90
C PRO A 207 -28.05 -15.49 10.57
N ILE A 208 -28.32 -16.20 11.67
CA ILE A 208 -27.40 -17.20 12.22
C ILE A 208 -27.45 -18.41 11.28
N GLY A 209 -26.72 -18.33 10.16
CA GLY A 209 -26.45 -19.47 9.29
C GLY A 209 -25.45 -20.42 9.96
N PRO A 210 -25.56 -21.74 9.75
CA PRO A 210 -24.67 -22.70 10.39
C PRO A 210 -23.22 -22.47 9.94
N ARG A 211 -22.31 -22.34 10.91
CA ARG A 211 -20.87 -22.29 10.64
C ARG A 211 -20.44 -23.64 10.02
N LYS A 212 -19.97 -23.62 8.76
CA LYS A 212 -19.31 -24.78 8.17
C LYS A 212 -18.01 -25.06 8.94
N PRO A 213 -17.71 -26.32 9.30
CA PRO A 213 -16.46 -26.66 9.97
C PRO A 213 -15.27 -26.49 9.01
N TYR A 214 -14.16 -25.94 9.53
CA TYR A 214 -12.90 -25.80 8.81
C TYR A 214 -12.38 -27.18 8.36
N LYS A 215 -12.13 -27.35 7.05
CA LYS A 215 -11.37 -28.50 6.52
C LYS A 215 -9.89 -28.29 6.88
N LYS A 216 -9.28 -29.25 7.58
CA LYS A 216 -7.82 -29.34 7.72
C LYS A 216 -7.23 -29.63 6.33
N VAL A 217 -6.36 -28.75 5.83
CA VAL A 217 -5.56 -29.03 4.63
C VAL A 217 -4.40 -29.93 5.04
N ASN A 218 -4.26 -31.07 4.36
CA ASN A 218 -3.23 -32.06 4.63
C ASN A 218 -1.93 -31.64 3.93
N ILE A 219 -0.91 -31.26 4.70
CA ILE A 219 0.37 -30.74 4.22
C ILE A 219 1.32 -31.93 3.99
N GLU A 220 1.15 -32.69 2.92
CA GLU A 220 2.10 -33.77 2.59
C GLU A 220 2.46 -33.91 1.11
N ASN A 221 2.01 -33.03 0.19
CA ASN A 221 2.52 -33.09 -1.18
C ASN A 221 2.46 -31.75 -1.95
N PRO A 222 3.56 -30.99 -2.04
CA PRO A 222 3.56 -29.65 -2.65
C PRO A 222 3.57 -29.64 -4.20
N GLU A 223 3.66 -30.79 -4.87
CA GLU A 223 3.82 -30.86 -6.33
C GLU A 223 2.51 -31.03 -7.13
N ASN A 224 1.35 -31.09 -6.46
CA ASN A 224 0.03 -31.22 -7.11
C ASN A 224 -0.93 -30.03 -6.86
N ALA A 225 -0.40 -28.87 -6.47
CA ALA A 225 -1.21 -27.66 -6.38
C ALA A 225 -1.44 -27.08 -7.80
N ASP A 226 -2.55 -27.49 -8.42
CA ASP A 226 -3.10 -26.90 -9.64
C ASP A 226 -3.67 -25.51 -9.29
N TRP A 227 -2.91 -24.45 -9.60
CA TRP A 227 -3.24 -23.07 -9.25
C TRP A 227 -4.33 -22.43 -10.14
N ASP A 228 -4.84 -23.15 -11.15
CA ASP A 228 -5.79 -22.61 -12.13
C ASP A 228 -7.26 -23.03 -11.93
N GLN A 229 -7.60 -23.68 -10.80
CA GLN A 229 -9.01 -23.95 -10.49
C GLN A 229 -9.69 -22.73 -9.87
N LYS A 230 -10.42 -21.98 -10.71
CA LYS A 230 -11.41 -21.00 -10.26
C LYS A 230 -12.47 -21.69 -9.40
N PRO A 231 -12.96 -21.06 -8.30
CA PRO A 231 -14.09 -21.60 -7.58
C PRO A 231 -15.34 -21.58 -8.47
N ASP A 232 -15.99 -22.73 -8.60
CA ASP A 232 -17.28 -22.88 -9.27
C ASP A 232 -18.29 -21.85 -8.71
N GLY A 233 -18.91 -21.05 -9.59
CA GLY A 233 -20.13 -20.30 -9.26
C GLY A 233 -20.18 -18.79 -9.53
N PHE A 234 -19.34 -18.22 -10.41
CA PHE A 234 -19.51 -16.82 -10.83
C PHE A 234 -19.95 -16.74 -12.31
N GLU A 235 -21.26 -16.67 -12.55
CA GLU A 235 -21.80 -16.23 -13.84
C GLU A 235 -21.93 -14.70 -13.84
N PRO A 236 -21.43 -13.98 -14.87
CA PRO A 236 -21.62 -12.55 -15.01
C PRO A 236 -23.01 -12.26 -15.60
N GLY A 237 -23.87 -11.62 -14.80
CA GLY A 237 -25.18 -11.15 -15.24
C GLY A 237 -25.10 -9.94 -16.17
N HIS A 238 -25.86 -10.03 -17.27
CA HIS A 238 -26.24 -8.94 -18.16
C HIS A 238 -27.27 -7.99 -17.54
#